data_AF-A0A5B0RSV6-F1
#
_entry.id   AF-A0A5B0RSV6-F1
#
_cell.length_a   1.000
_cell.length_b   1.000
_cell.length_c   1.000
_cell.angle_alpha   90.00
_cell.angle_beta   90.00
_cell.angle_gamma   90.00
#
_symmetry.space_group_name_H-M   'P 1'
#
loop_
_entity.id
_entity.type
_entity.pdbx_description
1 polymer ?
#
loop_
_entity_poly.entity_id
_entity_poly.type
_entity_poly.pdbx_seq_one_letter_code
_entity_poly.pdbx_strand_id
1 'polypeptide(L)'
;MSSNDHEYGDVKSYRAWELICKLDELFRTHISSLFQHHISFLRIQPQRRSKTITRAARETLIDATDESSAMIRLLIDWSNRSDFSLLQVDWRRLGSNLDFTLQNFPPKFLAIDLPSKPPTTQSIQDDQPEQDLQSNLDQHDSASRTDQEPSTNEDIQRSHTSPPANDHHHHQESSTRLPTQDEIPPRQIQLVKAVIPLLKLTRILLNKLSNTRTNKLPFTIGTKMSSVELRRIEDQLGSLCHTIQRLVNLSLPFYYHDRELLMAQMTRIKSLPDELSTEFDSSILLLCFYLLPRSDAQIDLPLSGNHFKTWFLTLREHFCLAIGHFRAALYHFKDEIRTI
;
A
#
# COMPACT_ATOMS: atom_id res chain seq x y z
N MET A 1 36.50 -4.69 9.45
CA MET A 1 35.81 -4.25 10.68
C MET A 1 35.62 -5.48 11.56
N SER A 2 35.94 -5.40 12.85
CA SER A 2 35.89 -6.57 13.76
C SER A 2 34.47 -7.15 13.79
N SER A 3 34.34 -8.44 13.49
CA SER A 3 33.08 -9.18 13.51
C SER A 3 32.48 -9.35 14.92
N ASN A 4 33.13 -8.81 15.95
CA ASN A 4 32.88 -9.18 17.34
C ASN A 4 32.86 -7.97 18.28
N ASP A 5 32.11 -6.92 17.94
CA ASP A 5 31.91 -5.73 18.80
C ASP A 5 30.65 -5.82 19.68
N HIS A 6 30.18 -7.03 19.98
CA HIS A 6 28.96 -7.25 20.76
C HIS A 6 29.01 -6.65 22.17
N GLU A 7 30.19 -6.56 22.79
CA GLU A 7 30.39 -5.99 24.13
C GLU A 7 30.61 -4.47 24.12
N TYR A 8 30.67 -3.83 22.96
CA TYR A 8 31.12 -2.43 22.86
C TYR A 8 30.00 -1.42 23.13
N GLY A 9 28.78 -1.89 23.44
CA GLY A 9 27.65 -1.04 23.82
C GLY A 9 27.38 0.07 22.80
N ASP A 10 27.47 1.32 23.25
CA ASP A 10 27.23 2.51 22.41
C ASP A 10 28.33 2.75 21.35
N VAL A 11 29.50 2.12 21.50
CA VAL A 11 30.67 2.27 20.61
C VAL A 11 30.71 1.21 19.51
N LYS A 12 29.65 0.40 19.39
CA LYS A 12 29.45 -0.51 18.24
C LYS A 12 29.62 0.27 16.94
N SER A 13 30.35 -0.32 15.99
CA SER A 13 30.61 0.32 14.70
C SER A 13 29.33 0.68 13.93
N TYR A 14 28.27 -0.13 14.10
CA TYR A 14 26.93 0.16 13.61
C TYR A 14 26.39 1.50 14.13
N ARG A 15 26.48 1.77 15.44
CA ARG A 15 25.99 3.02 16.03
C ARG A 15 26.92 4.19 15.79
N ALA A 16 28.23 3.97 15.88
CA ALA A 16 29.23 5.01 15.69
C ALA A 16 29.16 5.60 14.27
N TRP A 17 29.04 4.75 13.26
CA TRP A 17 28.89 5.19 11.87
C TRP A 17 27.63 6.05 11.68
N GLU A 18 26.47 5.56 12.14
CA GLU A 18 25.21 6.29 12.03
C GLU A 18 25.23 7.61 12.81
N LEU A 19 25.87 7.65 13.99
CA LEU A 19 26.04 8.86 14.77
C LEU A 19 26.89 9.89 14.02
N ILE A 20 27.98 9.46 13.37
CA ILE A 20 28.84 10.33 12.56
C ILE A 20 28.04 10.91 11.39
N CYS A 21 27.25 10.10 10.68
CA CYS A 21 26.39 10.57 9.59
C CYS A 21 25.40 11.64 10.06
N LYS A 22 24.75 11.42 11.21
CA LYS A 22 23.79 12.38 11.78
C LYS A 22 24.45 13.65 12.30
N LEU A 23 25.67 13.56 12.83
CA LEU A 23 26.47 14.73 13.20
C LEU A 23 26.87 15.53 11.97
N ASP A 24 27.30 14.87 10.89
CA ASP A 24 27.62 15.53 9.63
C ASP A 24 26.40 16.28 9.06
N GLU A 25 25.20 15.66 9.10
CA GLU A 25 23.94 16.32 8.74
C GLU A 25 23.63 17.53 9.63
N LEU A 26 23.76 17.41 10.96
CA LEU A 26 23.58 18.50 11.90
C LEU A 26 24.49 19.69 11.55
N PHE A 27 25.78 19.43 11.30
CA PHE A 27 26.75 20.48 11.00
C PHE A 27 26.51 21.11 9.62
N ARG A 28 26.35 20.29 8.58
CA ARG A 28 26.21 20.77 7.20
C ARG A 28 24.92 21.50 6.94
N THR A 29 23.81 21.03 7.50
CA THR A 29 22.49 21.54 7.19
C THR A 29 22.06 22.58 8.22
N HIS A 30 21.97 22.19 9.49
CA HIS A 30 21.30 23.02 10.49
C HIS A 30 22.22 24.07 11.11
N ILE A 31 23.42 23.69 11.52
CA ILE A 31 24.38 24.61 12.15
C ILE A 31 24.93 25.60 11.11
N SER A 32 25.28 25.12 9.92
CA SER A 32 25.68 25.99 8.81
C SER A 32 24.60 27.02 8.46
N SER A 33 23.34 26.58 8.33
CA SER A 33 22.19 27.47 8.10
C SER A 33 22.06 28.51 9.21
N LEU A 34 22.13 28.09 10.48
CA LEU A 34 22.06 29.00 11.62
C LEU A 34 23.16 30.08 11.57
N PHE A 35 24.41 29.69 11.28
CA PHE A 35 25.52 30.64 11.13
C PHE A 35 25.29 31.61 9.96
N GLN A 36 24.78 31.14 8.82
CA GLN A 36 24.46 32.00 7.67
C GLN A 36 23.39 33.04 8.01
N HIS A 37 22.35 32.65 8.74
CA HIS A 37 21.30 33.56 9.20
C HIS A 37 21.86 34.59 10.20
N HIS A 38 22.72 34.17 11.14
CA HIS A 38 23.41 35.10 12.05
C HIS A 38 24.29 36.11 11.31
N ILE A 39 25.11 35.66 10.35
CA ILE A 39 25.96 36.55 9.55
C ILE A 39 25.10 37.54 8.76
N SER A 40 24.01 37.07 8.16
CA SER A 40 23.08 37.92 7.40
C SER A 40 22.42 38.96 8.31
N PHE A 41 21.96 38.54 9.49
CA PHE A 41 21.38 39.44 10.49
C PHE A 41 22.39 40.52 10.94
N LEU A 42 23.62 40.12 11.27
CA LEU A 42 24.70 41.03 11.67
C LEU A 42 25.12 41.98 10.54
N ARG A 43 24.94 41.60 9.27
CA ARG A 43 25.16 42.49 8.10
C ARG A 43 24.01 43.46 7.86
N ILE A 44 22.79 43.17 8.31
CA ILE A 44 21.62 44.05 8.18
C ILE A 44 21.56 45.05 9.35
N GLN A 45 21.98 44.62 10.54
CA GLN A 45 21.93 45.40 11.78
C GLN A 45 22.63 46.78 11.73
N PRO A 46 23.74 47.01 10.98
CA PRO A 46 24.37 48.33 10.84
C PRO A 46 23.63 49.25 9.84
N GLN A 47 22.88 48.69 8.88
CA GLN A 47 22.22 49.43 7.80
C GLN A 47 20.77 49.85 8.12
N ARG A 48 20.37 49.97 9.39
CA ARG A 48 18.99 50.19 9.92
C ARG A 48 18.13 51.24 9.17
N ARG A 49 17.66 50.91 7.97
CA ARG A 49 16.80 51.76 7.14
C ARG A 49 15.38 51.19 6.98
N SER A 50 15.19 49.88 7.20
CA SER A 50 13.88 49.23 7.10
C SER A 50 13.59 48.29 8.28
N LYS A 51 12.52 48.59 9.03
CA LYS A 51 12.02 47.77 10.14
C LYS A 51 11.52 46.40 9.68
N THR A 52 10.92 46.33 8.49
CA THR A 52 10.37 45.10 7.91
C THR A 52 11.47 44.08 7.60
N ILE A 53 12.58 44.54 6.99
CA ILE A 53 13.73 43.67 6.66
C ILE A 53 14.38 43.13 7.94
N THR A 54 14.49 43.96 8.97
CA THR A 54 15.05 43.56 10.27
C THR A 54 14.17 42.54 10.99
N ARG A 55 12.83 42.68 10.87
CA ARG A 55 11.88 41.72 11.46
C ARG A 55 11.95 40.36 10.76
N ALA A 56 11.91 40.34 9.43
CA ALA A 56 12.00 39.11 8.65
C ALA A 56 13.33 38.36 8.91
N ALA A 57 14.45 39.07 8.96
CA ALA A 57 15.75 38.47 9.29
C ALA A 57 15.84 37.93 10.73
N ARG A 58 15.04 38.48 11.65
CA ARG A 58 14.93 37.97 13.03
C ARG A 58 14.06 36.71 13.08
N GLU A 59 12.97 36.68 12.33
CA GLU A 59 12.07 35.51 12.23
C GLU A 59 12.84 34.30 11.68
N THR A 60 13.54 34.45 10.55
CA THR A 60 14.34 33.35 9.97
C THR A 60 15.47 32.87 10.88
N LEU A 61 16.04 33.76 11.69
CA LEU A 61 17.05 33.39 12.69
C LEU A 61 16.45 32.55 13.83
N ILE A 62 15.25 32.91 14.30
CA ILE A 62 14.52 32.14 15.31
C ILE A 62 14.20 30.76 14.75
N ASP A 63 13.66 30.68 13.54
CA ASP A 63 13.33 29.41 12.88
C ASP A 63 14.56 28.51 12.75
N ALA A 64 15.69 29.03 12.27
CA ALA A 64 16.94 28.26 12.17
C ALA A 64 17.48 27.81 13.55
N THR A 65 17.27 28.61 14.61
CA THR A 65 17.64 28.25 15.99
C THR A 65 16.75 27.13 16.50
N ASP A 66 15.46 27.18 16.22
CA ASP A 66 14.49 26.16 16.62
C ASP A 66 14.74 24.84 15.88
N GLU A 67 15.00 24.88 14.57
CA GLU A 67 15.34 23.71 13.76
C GLU A 67 16.62 23.02 14.23
N SER A 68 17.70 23.78 14.44
CA SER A 68 18.98 23.23 14.93
C SER A 68 18.83 22.65 16.35
N SER A 69 18.10 23.33 17.23
CA SER A 69 17.79 22.84 18.57
C SER A 69 16.95 21.56 18.53
N ALA A 70 15.96 21.47 17.64
CA ALA A 70 15.17 20.27 17.44
C ALA A 70 16.04 19.10 16.96
N MET A 71 16.95 19.34 16.01
CA MET A 71 17.85 18.30 15.52
C MET A 71 18.82 17.80 16.61
N ILE A 72 19.35 18.69 17.45
CA ILE A 72 20.18 18.30 18.60
C ILE A 72 19.39 17.41 19.57
N ARG A 73 18.14 17.75 19.88
CA ARG A 73 17.28 16.91 20.75
C ARG A 73 17.00 15.55 20.13
N LEU A 74 16.73 15.50 18.82
CA LEU A 74 16.54 14.24 18.09
C LEU A 74 17.81 13.38 18.14
N LEU A 75 18.99 13.99 18.03
CA LEU A 75 20.26 13.28 18.11
C LEU A 75 20.50 12.71 19.52
N ILE A 76 20.21 13.49 20.57
CA ILE A 76 20.29 13.02 21.97
C ILE A 76 19.35 11.85 22.19
N ASP A 77 18.07 11.98 21.79
CA ASP A 77 17.10 10.89 21.90
C ASP A 77 17.57 9.63 21.14
N TRP A 78 18.04 9.80 19.91
CA TRP A 78 18.57 8.70 19.09
C TRP A 78 19.79 8.03 19.74
N SER A 79 20.71 8.80 20.33
CA SER A 79 21.89 8.25 20.99
C SER A 79 21.57 7.42 22.25
N ASN A 80 20.40 7.65 22.86
CA ASN A 80 19.95 6.90 24.03
C ASN A 80 19.09 5.67 23.68
N ARG A 81 18.78 5.46 22.40
CA ARG A 81 17.98 4.32 21.93
C ARG A 81 18.76 3.03 21.96
N SER A 82 18.11 1.93 22.37
CA SER A 82 18.68 0.60 22.26
C SER A 82 18.76 0.14 20.80
N ASP A 83 19.69 -0.77 20.50
CA ASP A 83 19.82 -1.40 19.17
C ASP A 83 18.49 -1.95 18.64
N PHE A 84 17.70 -2.57 19.52
CA PHE A 84 16.37 -3.05 19.16
C PHE A 84 15.43 -1.92 18.75
N SER A 85 15.42 -0.81 19.49
CA SER A 85 14.57 0.33 19.15
C SER A 85 15.01 1.04 17.87
N LEU A 86 16.29 0.97 17.52
CA LEU A 86 16.82 1.45 16.23
C LEU A 86 16.30 0.58 15.08
N LEU A 87 16.40 -0.74 15.20
CA LEU A 87 15.81 -1.68 14.24
C LEU A 87 14.30 -1.44 14.06
N GLN A 88 13.58 -1.15 15.15
CA GLN A 88 12.14 -0.83 15.07
C GLN A 88 11.84 0.48 14.33
N VAL A 89 12.71 1.48 14.38
CA VAL A 89 12.57 2.68 13.54
C VAL A 89 12.66 2.29 12.07
N ASP A 90 13.63 1.47 11.72
CA ASP A 90 13.85 1.01 10.36
C ASP A 90 12.71 0.14 9.85
N TRP A 91 12.20 -0.78 10.67
CA TRP A 91 11.04 -1.60 10.32
C TRP A 91 9.77 -0.77 10.13
N ARG A 92 9.56 0.30 10.93
CA ARG A 92 8.45 1.24 10.70
C ARG A 92 8.59 1.96 9.38
N ARG A 93 9.79 2.46 9.06
CA ARG A 93 10.07 3.11 7.78
C ARG A 93 9.73 2.17 6.61
N LEU A 94 10.22 0.93 6.67
CA LEU A 94 9.89 -0.08 5.66
C LEU A 94 8.39 -0.34 5.58
N GLY A 95 7.71 -0.51 6.72
CA GLY A 95 6.26 -0.72 6.77
C GLY A 95 5.47 0.43 6.18
N SER A 96 5.84 1.68 6.48
CA SER A 96 5.24 2.89 5.93
C SER A 96 5.42 2.99 4.41
N ASN A 97 6.55 2.55 3.86
CA ASN A 97 6.74 2.48 2.41
C ASN A 97 5.77 1.49 1.77
N LEU A 98 5.57 0.31 2.39
CA LEU A 98 4.59 -0.67 1.89
C LEU A 98 3.15 -0.15 2.04
N ASP A 99 2.84 0.59 3.12
CA ASP A 99 1.55 1.26 3.31
C ASP A 99 1.29 2.30 2.21
N PHE A 100 2.29 3.12 1.89
CA PHE A 100 2.21 4.07 0.78
C PHE A 100 1.95 3.35 -0.54
N THR A 101 2.67 2.26 -0.82
CA THR A 101 2.42 1.46 -2.03
C THR A 101 1.00 0.92 -2.06
N LEU A 102 0.49 0.36 -0.95
CA LEU A 102 -0.89 -0.15 -0.83
C LEU A 102 -1.94 0.94 -1.07
N GLN A 103 -1.74 2.14 -0.53
CA GLN A 103 -2.68 3.26 -0.67
C GLN A 103 -2.71 3.81 -2.10
N ASN A 104 -1.60 3.73 -2.81
CA ASN A 104 -1.46 4.21 -4.18
C ASN A 104 -1.73 3.13 -5.24
N PHE A 105 -2.22 1.94 -4.86
CA PHE A 105 -2.67 0.96 -5.85
C PHE A 105 -3.87 1.52 -6.63
N PRO A 106 -3.85 1.47 -7.98
CA PRO A 106 -4.96 1.97 -8.77
C PRO A 106 -6.29 1.26 -8.39
N PRO A 107 -7.41 2.00 -8.21
CA PRO A 107 -8.66 1.44 -7.68
C PRO A 107 -9.18 0.22 -8.44
N LYS A 108 -8.96 0.19 -9.77
CA LYS A 108 -9.33 -0.94 -10.65
C LYS A 108 -8.69 -2.28 -10.27
N PHE A 109 -7.57 -2.28 -9.56
CA PHE A 109 -6.92 -3.49 -9.06
C PHE A 109 -7.33 -3.86 -7.64
N LEU A 110 -7.99 -2.95 -6.91
CA LEU A 110 -8.46 -3.16 -5.54
C LEU A 110 -9.91 -3.67 -5.49
N ALA A 111 -10.68 -3.48 -6.57
CA ALA A 111 -12.04 -3.97 -6.67
C ALA A 111 -12.08 -5.50 -6.56
N ILE A 112 -12.78 -6.00 -5.54
CA ILE A 112 -13.14 -7.43 -5.42
C ILE A 112 -14.12 -7.71 -6.56
N ASP A 113 -13.83 -8.71 -7.38
CA ASP A 113 -14.75 -9.15 -8.43
C ASP A 113 -15.98 -9.74 -7.73
N LEU A 114 -17.04 -8.95 -7.57
CA LEU A 114 -18.33 -9.46 -7.16
C LEU A 114 -18.87 -10.29 -8.33
N PRO A 115 -19.29 -11.56 -8.15
CA PRO A 115 -19.78 -12.36 -9.24
C PRO A 115 -20.95 -11.65 -9.92
N SER A 116 -20.80 -11.34 -11.20
CA SER A 116 -21.87 -10.89 -12.07
C SER A 116 -23.04 -11.87 -11.95
N LYS A 117 -24.20 -11.35 -11.54
CA LYS A 117 -25.47 -12.07 -11.43
C LYS A 117 -25.69 -12.91 -12.70
N PRO A 118 -26.03 -14.21 -12.61
CA PRO A 118 -26.24 -15.03 -13.79
C PRO A 118 -27.41 -14.47 -14.63
N PRO A 119 -27.35 -14.61 -15.97
CA PRO A 119 -28.41 -14.13 -16.86
C PRO A 119 -29.70 -14.89 -16.56
N THR A 120 -30.77 -14.15 -16.29
CA THR A 120 -32.12 -14.69 -16.17
C THR A 120 -32.51 -15.37 -17.48
N THR A 121 -32.61 -16.69 -17.45
CA THR A 121 -33.14 -17.49 -18.54
C THR A 121 -34.57 -17.06 -18.83
N GLN A 122 -34.80 -16.64 -20.08
CA GLN A 122 -36.13 -16.48 -20.65
C GLN A 122 -36.87 -17.83 -20.62
N SER A 123 -38.08 -17.84 -20.07
CA SER A 123 -39.03 -18.94 -20.18
C SER A 123 -40.31 -18.37 -20.78
N ILE A 124 -40.63 -18.77 -22.01
CA ILE A 124 -41.92 -18.55 -22.66
C ILE A 124 -42.60 -19.92 -22.81
N GLN A 125 -43.86 -20.00 -22.37
CA GLN A 125 -45.01 -20.85 -22.76
C GLN A 125 -45.79 -21.25 -21.49
N ASP A 126 -46.91 -20.58 -21.19
CA ASP A 126 -48.29 -20.83 -21.68
C ASP A 126 -48.86 -22.18 -21.18
N ASP A 127 -49.76 -22.14 -20.18
CA ASP A 127 -51.21 -22.35 -20.39
C ASP A 127 -51.98 -22.31 -19.05
N GLN A 128 -53.12 -21.61 -19.06
CA GLN A 128 -54.16 -21.50 -18.02
C GLN A 128 -55.12 -22.73 -18.10
N PRO A 129 -56.17 -22.96 -17.23
CA PRO A 129 -57.03 -21.94 -16.61
C PRO A 129 -57.62 -22.19 -15.18
N GLU A 130 -58.08 -21.07 -14.62
CA GLU A 130 -59.27 -20.81 -13.78
C GLU A 130 -59.74 -21.79 -12.68
N GLN A 131 -59.93 -21.25 -11.46
CA GLN A 131 -61.23 -21.30 -10.78
C GLN A 131 -61.36 -20.29 -9.61
N ASP A 132 -62.56 -19.70 -9.57
CA ASP A 132 -63.17 -18.76 -8.63
C ASP A 132 -62.88 -18.93 -7.14
N LEU A 133 -62.83 -17.82 -6.39
CA LEU A 133 -63.91 -17.42 -5.47
C LEU A 133 -63.60 -16.13 -4.70
N GLN A 134 -64.52 -15.18 -4.90
CA GLN A 134 -64.77 -13.94 -4.17
C GLN A 134 -64.70 -14.06 -2.63
N SER A 135 -64.18 -13.05 -1.94
CA SER A 135 -64.96 -12.35 -0.89
C SER A 135 -64.23 -11.12 -0.30
N ASN A 136 -64.94 -9.99 -0.41
CA ASN A 136 -65.12 -8.85 0.51
C ASN A 136 -63.87 -8.06 0.97
N LEU A 137 -63.70 -6.81 0.51
CA LEU A 137 -64.35 -5.58 1.02
C LEU A 137 -64.10 -5.34 2.51
N ASP A 138 -63.24 -4.36 2.80
CA ASP A 138 -63.59 -3.26 3.70
C ASP A 138 -62.78 -2.00 3.34
N GLN A 139 -63.52 -0.91 3.14
CA GLN A 139 -63.06 0.47 2.98
C GLN A 139 -63.20 1.19 4.33
N HIS A 140 -62.22 2.02 4.66
CA HIS A 140 -62.33 3.25 5.46
C HIS A 140 -60.94 3.91 5.39
N ASP A 141 -60.74 5.22 5.30
CA ASP A 141 -61.61 6.36 5.06
C ASP A 141 -60.67 7.57 4.85
N SER A 142 -61.21 8.60 4.21
CA SER A 142 -60.94 10.02 4.50
C SER A 142 -59.65 10.71 4.04
N ALA A 143 -59.88 11.53 3.01
CA ALA A 143 -59.74 13.00 3.02
C ALA A 143 -58.49 13.65 2.39
N SER A 144 -58.78 14.25 1.22
CA SER A 144 -58.04 15.28 0.49
C SER A 144 -57.58 16.47 1.32
N ARG A 145 -56.48 17.09 0.88
CA ARG A 145 -56.41 18.55 0.65
C ARG A 145 -55.54 18.87 -0.57
N THR A 146 -56.19 19.59 -1.49
CA THR A 146 -55.77 20.60 -2.47
C THR A 146 -54.38 21.23 -2.20
N ASP A 147 -53.59 21.59 -3.21
CA ASP A 147 -53.87 22.73 -4.10
C ASP A 147 -53.43 22.56 -5.57
N GLN A 148 -54.30 23.09 -6.43
CA GLN A 148 -54.09 23.49 -7.82
C GLN A 148 -53.09 24.67 -7.88
N GLU A 149 -52.42 24.98 -8.98
CA GLU A 149 -52.99 25.79 -10.09
C GLU A 149 -51.96 25.95 -11.25
N PRO A 150 -52.31 26.53 -12.42
CA PRO A 150 -52.35 25.77 -13.67
C PRO A 150 -51.54 26.42 -14.81
N SER A 151 -51.42 25.70 -15.92
CA SER A 151 -51.06 26.28 -17.22
C SER A 151 -52.24 26.17 -18.19
N THR A 152 -52.80 27.32 -18.55
CA THR A 152 -53.69 27.55 -19.70
C THR A 152 -53.01 27.11 -21.00
N ASN A 153 -53.65 26.22 -21.79
CA ASN A 153 -54.49 26.51 -22.96
C ASN A 153 -53.68 27.21 -24.08
N GLU A 154 -53.72 26.84 -25.37
CA GLU A 154 -54.75 26.19 -26.16
C GLU A 154 -54.20 25.99 -27.59
N ASP A 155 -54.63 24.90 -28.27
CA ASP A 155 -55.17 24.88 -29.63
C ASP A 155 -54.31 25.34 -30.86
N ILE A 156 -54.41 24.79 -32.09
CA ILE A 156 -55.35 23.86 -32.73
C ILE A 156 -54.85 23.46 -34.15
N GLN A 157 -55.24 22.25 -34.59
CA GLN A 157 -55.49 21.74 -35.97
C GLN A 157 -54.41 21.84 -37.10
N ARG A 158 -54.12 20.69 -37.72
CA ARG A 158 -54.76 20.25 -38.98
C ARG A 158 -54.32 18.84 -39.42
N SER A 159 -55.16 18.27 -40.27
CA SER A 159 -55.40 16.86 -40.49
C SER A 159 -55.01 16.36 -41.90
N HIS A 160 -54.99 15.02 -42.04
CA HIS A 160 -55.00 14.21 -43.28
C HIS A 160 -53.64 14.14 -44.03
N THR A 161 -53.13 13.03 -44.60
CA THR A 161 -53.73 11.84 -45.24
C THR A 161 -52.60 10.80 -45.48
N SER A 162 -52.87 9.50 -45.39
CA SER A 162 -51.97 8.37 -45.81
C SER A 162 -52.22 7.97 -47.29
N PRO A 163 -51.70 6.85 -47.84
CA PRO A 163 -50.33 6.41 -48.22
C PRO A 163 -50.28 6.04 -49.75
N PRO A 164 -49.30 5.31 -50.35
CA PRO A 164 -49.09 3.83 -50.20
C PRO A 164 -47.60 3.37 -50.23
N ALA A 165 -47.22 2.35 -49.43
CA ALA A 165 -46.99 0.94 -49.79
C ALA A 165 -45.94 0.65 -50.89
N ASN A 166 -44.76 0.13 -50.50
CA ASN A 166 -44.29 -1.23 -50.85
C ASN A 166 -42.88 -1.54 -50.29
N ASP A 167 -42.81 -2.67 -49.60
CA ASP A 167 -41.83 -3.75 -49.62
C ASP A 167 -40.30 -3.54 -49.53
N HIS A 168 -39.77 -4.20 -48.49
CA HIS A 168 -38.57 -5.04 -48.43
C HIS A 168 -37.21 -4.49 -48.87
N HIS A 169 -36.24 -4.43 -47.94
CA HIS A 169 -35.13 -5.40 -47.90
C HIS A 169 -34.24 -5.22 -46.66
N HIS A 170 -33.81 -6.38 -46.13
CA HIS A 170 -32.77 -6.57 -45.13
C HIS A 170 -31.48 -5.81 -45.43
N HIS A 171 -31.00 -5.02 -44.47
CA HIS A 171 -29.57 -4.77 -44.31
C HIS A 171 -29.10 -5.20 -42.93
N GLN A 172 -28.24 -6.21 -42.97
CA GLN A 172 -27.51 -6.83 -41.89
C GLN A 172 -26.33 -5.92 -41.53
N GLU A 173 -26.51 -5.03 -40.55
CA GLU A 173 -25.38 -4.31 -39.96
C GLU A 173 -24.70 -5.19 -38.91
N SER A 174 -23.72 -5.98 -39.37
CA SER A 174 -22.69 -6.51 -38.49
C SER A 174 -21.83 -5.35 -38.01
N SER A 175 -22.21 -4.76 -36.87
CA SER A 175 -21.34 -3.86 -36.12
C SER A 175 -20.14 -4.66 -35.60
N THR A 176 -19.09 -4.69 -36.41
CA THR A 176 -17.76 -5.12 -35.99
C THR A 176 -17.22 -4.03 -35.07
N ARG A 177 -17.48 -4.20 -33.77
CA ARG A 177 -16.97 -3.30 -32.73
C ARG A 177 -15.45 -3.44 -32.69
N LEU A 178 -14.73 -2.42 -33.18
CA LEU A 178 -13.29 -2.30 -32.96
C LEU A 178 -13.02 -2.34 -31.45
N PRO A 179 -12.01 -3.09 -30.97
CA PRO A 179 -11.66 -3.11 -29.57
C PRO A 179 -11.08 -1.75 -29.17
N THR A 180 -11.66 -1.19 -28.11
CA THR A 180 -11.17 0.00 -27.40
C THR A 180 -9.73 -0.23 -26.95
N GLN A 181 -8.83 0.61 -27.44
CA GLN A 181 -7.37 0.52 -27.33
C GLN A 181 -6.81 0.76 -25.91
N ASP A 182 -7.66 0.77 -24.88
CA ASP A 182 -7.34 1.17 -23.50
C ASP A 182 -7.63 0.09 -22.43
N GLU A 183 -8.07 -1.11 -22.83
CA GLU A 183 -8.45 -2.16 -21.88
C GLU A 183 -7.25 -3.03 -21.48
N ILE A 184 -6.78 -2.84 -20.25
CA ILE A 184 -5.78 -3.72 -19.61
C ILE A 184 -6.34 -5.15 -19.57
N PRO A 185 -5.59 -6.18 -19.99
CA PRO A 185 -6.08 -7.55 -20.01
C PRO A 185 -6.55 -8.03 -18.65
N PRO A 186 -7.62 -8.85 -18.61
CA PRO A 186 -8.08 -9.47 -17.38
C PRO A 186 -6.96 -10.23 -16.63
N ARG A 187 -6.05 -10.92 -17.34
CA ARG A 187 -4.96 -11.66 -16.66
C ARG A 187 -3.85 -10.75 -16.16
N GLN A 188 -3.63 -9.60 -16.79
CA GLN A 188 -2.75 -8.55 -16.26
C GLN A 188 -3.32 -7.96 -14.96
N ILE A 189 -4.64 -7.76 -14.89
CA ILE A 189 -5.35 -7.35 -13.66
C ILE A 189 -5.17 -8.41 -12.56
N GLN A 190 -5.36 -9.70 -12.90
CA GLN A 190 -5.17 -10.80 -11.96
C GLN A 190 -3.73 -10.90 -11.45
N LEU A 191 -2.73 -10.70 -12.32
CA LEU A 191 -1.33 -10.67 -11.93
C LEU A 191 -1.05 -9.58 -10.89
N VAL A 192 -1.54 -8.35 -11.15
CA VAL A 192 -1.40 -7.23 -10.21
C VAL A 192 -2.12 -7.52 -8.89
N LYS A 193 -3.34 -8.06 -8.94
CA LYS A 193 -4.10 -8.48 -7.75
C LYS A 193 -3.35 -9.51 -6.91
N ALA A 194 -2.65 -10.44 -7.54
CA ALA A 194 -1.91 -11.51 -6.87
C ALA A 194 -0.66 -11.01 -6.10
N VAL A 195 -0.16 -9.79 -6.36
CA VAL A 195 0.94 -9.18 -5.58
C VAL A 195 0.45 -8.61 -4.25
N ILE A 196 -0.81 -8.18 -4.17
CA ILE A 196 -1.37 -7.49 -3.00
C ILE A 196 -1.23 -8.32 -1.71
N PRO A 197 -1.53 -9.64 -1.68
CA PRO A 197 -1.31 -10.46 -0.50
C PRO A 197 0.15 -10.50 -0.03
N LEU A 198 1.13 -10.56 -0.93
CA LEU A 198 2.57 -10.56 -0.60
C LEU A 198 2.98 -9.25 0.09
N LEU A 199 2.52 -8.13 -0.46
CA LEU A 199 2.73 -6.80 0.09
C LEU A 199 2.11 -6.68 1.50
N LYS A 200 0.86 -7.14 1.66
CA LYS A 200 0.15 -7.13 2.95
C LYS A 200 0.83 -8.01 4.00
N LEU A 201 1.27 -9.20 3.64
CA LEU A 201 1.92 -10.12 4.58
C LEU A 201 3.27 -9.58 5.07
N THR A 202 4.04 -8.96 4.19
CA THR A 202 5.32 -8.32 4.57
C THR A 202 5.09 -7.09 5.44
N ARG A 203 4.08 -6.29 5.11
CA ARG A 203 3.63 -5.19 5.98
C ARG A 203 3.21 -5.71 7.37
N ILE A 204 2.47 -6.83 7.44
CA ILE A 204 2.07 -7.44 8.72
C ILE A 204 3.30 -7.88 9.53
N LEU A 205 4.30 -8.49 8.88
CA LEU A 205 5.58 -8.83 9.49
C LEU A 205 6.20 -7.60 10.16
N LEU A 206 6.45 -6.55 9.38
CA LEU A 206 7.12 -5.33 9.83
C LEU A 206 6.36 -4.62 10.93
N ASN A 207 5.04 -4.52 10.81
CA ASN A 207 4.20 -3.90 11.84
C ASN A 207 4.24 -4.65 13.17
N LYS A 208 4.28 -5.99 13.12
CA LYS A 208 4.42 -6.82 14.32
C LYS A 208 5.80 -6.69 14.96
N LEU A 209 6.85 -6.51 14.16
CA LEU A 209 8.20 -6.26 14.66
C LEU A 209 8.34 -4.85 15.27
N SER A 210 7.62 -3.87 14.72
CA SER A 210 7.76 -2.44 15.01
C SER A 210 7.01 -1.90 16.24
N ASN A 211 6.07 -2.66 16.79
CA ASN A 211 5.19 -2.28 17.92
C ASN A 211 4.42 -0.96 17.74
N THR A 212 3.21 -1.01 17.15
CA THR A 212 2.40 0.20 16.90
C THR A 212 1.06 0.24 17.64
N ARG A 213 0.72 -0.76 18.46
CA ARG A 213 -0.59 -0.78 19.14
C ARG A 213 -0.53 -1.56 20.47
N THR A 214 -0.34 -0.82 21.55
CA THR A 214 -0.90 -1.12 22.88
C THR A 214 -0.43 -2.32 23.71
N ASN A 215 0.66 -3.03 23.40
CA ASN A 215 1.23 -4.01 24.36
C ASN A 215 2.77 -4.05 24.33
N LYS A 216 3.40 -4.31 25.48
CA LYS A 216 4.82 -4.75 25.53
C LYS A 216 4.93 -5.91 24.54
N LEU A 217 5.83 -5.81 23.55
CA LEU A 217 6.10 -6.95 22.66
C LEU A 217 6.44 -8.19 23.49
N PRO A 218 5.96 -9.39 23.09
CA PRO A 218 6.27 -10.64 23.80
C PRO A 218 7.71 -11.08 23.60
N PHE A 219 8.50 -10.35 22.82
CA PHE A 219 9.90 -10.62 22.53
C PHE A 219 10.75 -9.34 22.64
N THR A 220 12.05 -9.56 22.78
CA THR A 220 13.10 -8.57 22.64
C THR A 220 14.17 -9.12 21.70
N ILE A 221 14.98 -8.24 21.12
CA ILE A 221 16.25 -8.63 20.55
C ILE A 221 17.26 -8.81 21.69
N GLY A 222 18.02 -9.90 21.65
CA GLY A 222 19.07 -10.16 22.65
C GLY A 222 20.10 -9.03 22.68
N THR A 223 20.55 -8.63 23.87
CA THR A 223 21.50 -7.52 24.09
C THR A 223 22.91 -7.78 23.54
N LYS A 224 23.18 -8.99 23.02
CA LYS A 224 24.50 -9.44 22.56
C LYS A 224 24.69 -9.45 21.03
N MET A 225 23.89 -8.73 20.25
CA MET A 225 24.15 -8.62 18.81
C MET A 225 25.35 -7.71 18.52
N SER A 226 26.23 -8.18 17.66
CA SER A 226 27.29 -7.39 17.03
C SER A 226 26.72 -6.47 15.95
N SER A 227 27.51 -5.48 15.55
CA SER A 227 27.18 -4.57 14.44
C SER A 227 26.92 -5.30 13.12
N VAL A 228 27.64 -6.41 12.88
CA VAL A 228 27.47 -7.22 11.67
C VAL A 228 26.10 -7.89 11.66
N GLU A 229 25.67 -8.42 12.81
CA GLU A 229 24.36 -9.09 12.93
C GLU A 229 23.21 -8.08 12.83
N LEU A 230 23.34 -6.90 13.44
CA LEU A 230 22.35 -5.82 13.32
C LEU A 230 22.17 -5.40 11.86
N ARG A 231 23.29 -5.09 11.17
CA ARG A 231 23.26 -4.72 9.75
C ARG A 231 22.70 -5.83 8.88
N ARG A 232 23.03 -7.09 9.18
CA ARG A 232 22.48 -8.24 8.45
C ARG A 232 20.96 -8.32 8.56
N ILE A 233 20.36 -8.01 9.73
CA ILE A 233 18.91 -7.97 9.90
C ILE A 233 18.29 -6.85 9.05
N GLU A 234 18.88 -5.66 9.07
CA GLU A 234 18.41 -4.52 8.27
C GLU A 234 18.50 -4.81 6.78
N ASP A 235 19.65 -5.28 6.31
CA ASP A 235 19.88 -5.60 4.91
C ASP A 235 18.92 -6.69 4.45
N GLN A 236 18.68 -7.71 5.26
CA GLN A 236 17.79 -8.82 4.91
C GLN A 236 16.34 -8.37 4.76
N LEU A 237 15.82 -7.57 5.70
CA LEU A 237 14.44 -7.07 5.63
C LEU A 237 14.30 -5.94 4.59
N GLY A 238 15.35 -5.15 4.39
CA GLY A 238 15.44 -4.17 3.32
C GLY A 238 15.37 -4.81 1.94
N SER A 239 16.14 -5.88 1.72
CA SER A 239 16.12 -6.67 0.47
C SER A 239 14.74 -7.24 0.20
N LEU A 240 14.12 -7.87 1.22
CA LEU A 240 12.75 -8.38 1.12
C LEU A 240 11.75 -7.31 0.65
N CYS A 241 11.79 -6.13 1.28
CA CYS A 241 10.90 -5.02 0.90
C CYS A 241 11.19 -4.51 -0.52
N HIS A 242 12.47 -4.40 -0.88
CA HIS A 242 12.91 -3.97 -2.20
C HIS A 242 12.44 -4.94 -3.30
N THR A 243 12.59 -6.24 -3.08
CA THR A 243 12.16 -7.29 -4.02
C THR A 243 10.64 -7.27 -4.22
N ILE A 244 9.86 -7.06 -3.15
CA ILE A 244 8.41 -6.89 -3.28
C ILE A 244 8.07 -5.63 -4.08
N GLN A 245 8.74 -4.51 -3.82
CA GLN A 245 8.49 -3.28 -4.58
C GLN A 245 8.85 -3.44 -6.06
N ARG A 246 9.94 -4.15 -6.36
CA ARG A 246 10.29 -4.56 -7.74
C ARG A 246 9.19 -5.40 -8.35
N LEU A 247 8.67 -6.40 -7.62
CA LEU A 247 7.58 -7.24 -8.07
C LEU A 247 6.32 -6.42 -8.40
N VAL A 248 5.93 -5.48 -7.53
CA VAL A 248 4.82 -4.54 -7.76
C VAL A 248 5.06 -3.74 -9.04
N ASN A 249 6.20 -3.05 -9.13
CA ASN A 249 6.50 -2.15 -10.24
C ASN A 249 6.52 -2.86 -11.59
N LEU A 250 7.07 -4.07 -11.64
CA LEU A 250 7.12 -4.87 -12.86
C LEU A 250 5.77 -5.49 -13.22
N SER A 251 4.92 -5.78 -12.23
CA SER A 251 3.58 -6.33 -12.49
C SER A 251 2.61 -5.28 -13.03
N LEU A 252 2.87 -3.99 -12.83
CA LEU A 252 2.01 -2.91 -13.33
C LEU A 252 2.10 -2.78 -14.88
N PRO A 253 1.01 -2.36 -15.56
CA PRO A 253 0.90 -2.41 -17.02
C PRO A 253 1.64 -1.28 -17.76
N PHE A 254 2.81 -0.84 -17.28
CA PHE A 254 3.55 0.30 -17.86
C PHE A 254 3.96 0.09 -19.32
N TYR A 255 4.20 -1.16 -19.72
CA TYR A 255 4.74 -1.52 -21.03
C TYR A 255 3.75 -2.33 -21.87
N TYR A 256 2.47 -2.30 -21.54
CA TYR A 256 1.48 -3.17 -22.18
C TYR A 256 1.39 -2.96 -23.71
N HIS A 257 1.62 -1.74 -24.17
CA HIS A 257 1.57 -1.38 -25.59
C HIS A 257 2.84 -1.75 -26.38
N ASP A 258 3.91 -2.18 -25.70
CA ASP A 258 5.17 -2.57 -26.33
C ASP A 258 5.48 -4.03 -26.01
N ARG A 259 5.32 -4.90 -27.01
CA ARG A 259 5.50 -6.35 -26.88
C ARG A 259 6.92 -6.73 -26.46
N GLU A 260 7.94 -6.05 -27.00
CA GLU A 260 9.34 -6.38 -26.70
C GLU A 260 9.66 -6.05 -25.25
N LEU A 261 9.26 -4.85 -24.81
CA LEU A 261 9.41 -4.44 -23.41
C LEU A 261 8.58 -5.32 -22.48
N LEU A 262 7.35 -5.70 -22.84
CA LEU A 262 6.51 -6.60 -22.06
C LEU A 262 7.15 -7.98 -21.88
N MET A 263 7.76 -8.55 -22.93
CA MET A 263 8.46 -9.83 -22.85
C MET A 263 9.74 -9.75 -22.01
N ALA A 264 10.49 -8.65 -22.11
CA ALA A 264 11.63 -8.38 -21.23
C ALA A 264 11.20 -8.27 -19.76
N GLN A 265 10.07 -7.60 -19.49
CA GLN A 265 9.46 -7.51 -18.16
C GLN A 265 9.05 -8.88 -17.63
N MET A 266 8.37 -9.70 -18.42
CA MET A 266 8.00 -11.07 -18.03
C MET A 266 9.23 -11.92 -17.69
N THR A 267 10.32 -11.75 -18.43
CA THR A 267 11.58 -12.44 -18.16
C THR A 267 12.17 -12.01 -16.82
N ARG A 268 12.12 -10.72 -16.50
CA ARG A 268 12.57 -10.17 -15.20
C ARG A 268 11.69 -10.63 -14.04
N ILE A 269 10.37 -10.67 -14.23
CA ILE A 269 9.43 -11.11 -13.17
C ILE A 269 9.61 -12.58 -12.84
N LYS A 270 9.99 -13.42 -13.82
CA LYS A 270 10.01 -14.89 -13.67
C LYS A 270 10.84 -15.38 -12.48
N SER A 271 11.98 -14.76 -12.17
CA SER A 271 12.85 -15.18 -11.06
C SER A 271 12.46 -14.59 -9.70
N LEU A 272 11.68 -13.50 -9.69
CA LEU A 272 11.37 -12.77 -8.46
C LEU A 272 10.58 -13.57 -7.42
N PRO A 273 9.61 -14.44 -7.77
CA PRO A 273 8.93 -15.26 -6.76
C PRO A 273 9.86 -16.18 -5.99
N ASP A 274 10.90 -16.71 -6.64
CA ASP A 274 11.88 -17.61 -6.02
C ASP A 274 12.85 -16.83 -5.12
N GLU A 275 13.34 -15.69 -5.61
CA GLU A 275 14.13 -14.71 -4.85
C GLU A 275 13.37 -14.27 -3.60
N LEU A 276 12.12 -13.85 -3.78
CA LEU A 276 11.25 -13.37 -2.72
C LEU A 276 10.93 -14.44 -1.67
N SER A 277 10.67 -15.68 -2.10
CA SER A 277 10.46 -16.80 -1.18
C SER A 277 11.72 -17.08 -0.35
N THR A 278 12.89 -17.02 -0.98
CA THR A 278 14.18 -17.25 -0.30
C THR A 278 14.50 -16.14 0.69
N GLU A 279 14.27 -14.88 0.33
CA GLU A 279 14.45 -13.73 1.21
C GLU A 279 13.49 -13.76 2.39
N PHE A 280 12.23 -14.15 2.17
CA PHE A 280 11.25 -14.27 3.24
C PHE A 280 11.65 -15.36 4.23
N ASP A 281 11.99 -16.55 3.75
CA ASP A 281 12.46 -17.66 4.60
C ASP A 281 13.74 -17.28 5.35
N SER A 282 14.69 -16.62 4.68
CA SER A 282 15.92 -16.11 5.30
C SER A 282 15.63 -15.08 6.39
N SER A 283 14.65 -14.18 6.16
CA SER A 283 14.22 -13.19 7.15
C SER A 283 13.62 -13.86 8.38
N ILE A 284 12.71 -14.82 8.19
CA ILE A 284 12.08 -15.54 9.30
C ILE A 284 13.13 -16.31 10.09
N LEU A 285 14.04 -17.03 9.41
CA LEU A 285 15.12 -17.78 10.05
C LEU A 285 16.02 -16.86 10.88
N LEU A 286 16.48 -15.75 10.28
CA LEU A 286 17.33 -14.77 10.93
C LEU A 286 16.66 -14.19 12.19
N LEU A 287 15.39 -13.80 12.06
CA LEU A 287 14.60 -13.31 13.18
C LEU A 287 14.41 -14.37 14.27
N CYS A 288 14.22 -15.65 13.93
CA CYS A 288 14.11 -16.74 14.91
C CYS A 288 15.38 -16.93 15.74
N PHE A 289 16.57 -16.67 15.20
CA PHE A 289 17.83 -16.77 15.95
C PHE A 289 18.01 -15.64 16.98
N TYR A 290 17.41 -14.49 16.71
CA TYR A 290 17.73 -13.23 17.38
C TYR A 290 16.61 -12.70 18.28
N LEU A 291 15.38 -13.15 18.06
CA LEU A 291 14.23 -12.77 18.86
C LEU A 291 14.08 -13.72 20.05
N LEU A 292 14.26 -13.16 21.24
CA LEU A 292 14.13 -13.86 22.52
C LEU A 292 12.77 -13.53 23.15
N PRO A 293 12.04 -14.52 23.70
CA PRO A 293 10.85 -14.25 24.50
C PRO A 293 11.19 -13.32 25.69
N ARG A 294 10.29 -12.38 26.01
CA ARG A 294 10.43 -11.55 27.21
C ARG A 294 10.01 -12.34 28.44
N SER A 295 10.94 -12.52 29.38
CA SER A 295 10.73 -13.25 30.65
C SER A 295 9.67 -12.63 31.57
N ASP A 296 9.28 -11.37 31.37
CA ASP A 296 8.25 -10.70 32.18
C ASP A 296 6.81 -11.18 31.88
N ALA A 297 6.62 -12.00 30.85
CA ALA A 297 5.32 -12.57 30.50
C ALA A 297 4.99 -13.78 31.40
N GLN A 298 4.60 -13.46 32.63
CA GLN A 298 3.91 -14.26 33.65
C GLN A 298 4.70 -15.37 34.39
N ILE A 299 4.81 -15.14 35.70
CA ILE A 299 5.11 -16.13 36.74
C ILE A 299 3.97 -17.15 36.94
N ASP A 300 2.75 -16.98 36.39
CA ASP A 300 1.62 -17.90 36.67
C ASP A 300 0.69 -18.17 35.47
N LEU A 301 1.18 -18.60 34.31
CA LEU A 301 0.32 -19.23 33.27
C LEU A 301 1.19 -20.10 32.33
N PRO A 302 0.69 -21.20 31.75
CA PRO A 302 1.54 -22.15 31.03
C PRO A 302 2.16 -21.47 29.82
N LEU A 303 3.49 -21.52 29.77
CA LEU A 303 4.42 -20.93 28.81
C LEU A 303 3.79 -20.46 27.49
N SER A 304 3.69 -19.13 27.36
CA SER A 304 3.46 -18.37 26.12
C SER A 304 4.54 -18.58 25.02
N GLY A 305 5.45 -19.55 25.20
CA GLY A 305 6.59 -19.83 24.32
C GLY A 305 6.21 -20.31 22.90
N ASN A 306 4.98 -20.78 22.69
CA ASN A 306 4.53 -21.28 21.39
C ASN A 306 3.90 -20.20 20.48
N HIS A 307 3.30 -19.14 21.02
CA HIS A 307 2.54 -18.19 20.19
C HIS A 307 3.39 -17.47 19.13
N PHE A 308 4.64 -17.18 19.48
CA PHE A 308 5.55 -16.45 18.61
C PHE A 308 6.03 -17.29 17.41
N LYS A 309 6.46 -18.53 17.67
CA LYS A 309 6.85 -19.48 16.62
C LYS A 309 5.65 -19.88 15.76
N THR A 310 4.50 -20.14 16.38
CA THR A 310 3.26 -20.43 15.66
C THR A 310 2.89 -19.29 14.72
N TRP A 311 2.99 -18.03 15.17
CA TRP A 311 2.70 -16.89 14.31
C TRP A 311 3.63 -16.80 13.09
N PHE A 312 4.94 -16.98 13.26
CA PHE A 312 5.87 -16.98 12.13
C PHE A 312 5.60 -18.12 11.15
N LEU A 313 5.28 -19.31 11.66
CA LEU A 313 4.90 -20.46 10.82
C LEU A 313 3.64 -20.14 10.01
N THR A 314 2.57 -19.67 10.66
CA THR A 314 1.34 -19.27 9.99
C THR A 314 1.60 -18.18 8.95
N LEU A 315 2.41 -17.17 9.27
CA LEU A 315 2.74 -16.10 8.34
C LEU A 315 3.48 -16.62 7.11
N ARG A 316 4.45 -17.52 7.32
CA ARG A 316 5.20 -18.18 6.24
C ARG A 316 4.28 -19.02 5.35
N GLU A 317 3.39 -19.81 5.91
CA GLU A 317 2.40 -20.60 5.15
C GLU A 317 1.56 -19.71 4.22
N HIS A 318 1.00 -18.62 4.77
CA HIS A 318 0.23 -17.66 3.98
C HIS A 318 1.08 -16.99 2.89
N PHE A 319 2.36 -16.73 3.18
CA PHE A 319 3.28 -16.15 2.21
C PHE A 319 3.58 -17.12 1.06
N CYS A 320 3.85 -18.40 1.37
CA CYS A 320 4.04 -19.43 0.37
C CYS A 320 2.80 -19.63 -0.52
N LEU A 321 1.60 -19.61 0.08
CA LEU A 321 0.35 -19.67 -0.67
C LEU A 321 0.19 -18.47 -1.62
N ALA A 322 0.47 -17.25 -1.14
CA ALA A 322 0.43 -16.04 -1.97
C ALA A 322 1.43 -16.09 -3.13
N ILE A 323 2.65 -16.61 -2.89
CA ILE A 323 3.64 -16.85 -3.96
C ILE A 323 3.10 -17.85 -4.99
N GLY A 324 2.45 -18.93 -4.54
CA GLY A 324 1.80 -19.91 -5.42
C GLY A 324 0.74 -19.28 -6.32
N HIS A 325 -0.15 -18.48 -5.75
CA HIS A 325 -1.17 -17.74 -6.51
C HIS A 325 -0.55 -16.76 -7.51
N PHE A 326 0.51 -16.03 -7.11
CA PHE A 326 1.22 -15.14 -8.03
C PHE A 326 1.86 -15.90 -9.19
N ARG A 327 2.53 -17.04 -8.93
CA ARG A 327 3.11 -17.88 -9.99
C ARG A 327 2.05 -18.37 -10.99
N ALA A 328 0.88 -18.78 -10.50
CA ALA A 328 -0.21 -19.20 -11.37
C ALA A 328 -0.72 -18.04 -12.24
N ALA A 329 -0.94 -16.86 -11.65
CA ALA A 329 -1.35 -15.67 -12.40
C ALA A 329 -0.31 -15.26 -13.46
N LEU A 330 0.98 -15.33 -13.12
CA LEU A 330 2.08 -15.04 -14.05
C LEU A 330 2.12 -16.03 -15.22
N TYR A 331 1.93 -17.33 -14.94
CA TYR A 331 1.85 -18.36 -15.97
C TYR A 331 0.70 -18.08 -16.95
N HIS A 332 -0.49 -17.82 -16.43
CA HIS A 332 -1.67 -17.53 -17.25
C HIS A 332 -1.51 -16.26 -18.08
N PHE A 333 -0.92 -15.20 -17.51
CA PHE A 333 -0.70 -13.97 -18.25
C PHE A 333 0.35 -14.14 -19.36
N LYS A 334 1.44 -14.85 -19.07
CA LYS A 334 2.48 -15.14 -20.07
C LYS A 334 1.95 -15.97 -21.23
N ASP A 335 1.06 -16.91 -20.96
CA ASP A 335 0.39 -17.72 -21.98
C ASP A 335 -0.46 -16.85 -22.93
N GLU A 336 -1.26 -15.94 -22.37
CA GLU A 336 -2.07 -14.98 -23.15
C GLU A 336 -1.22 -14.08 -24.05
N ILE A 337 -0.11 -13.54 -23.54
CA ILE A 337 0.81 -12.71 -24.35
C ILE A 337 1.42 -13.49 -25.52
N ARG A 338 1.64 -14.80 -25.37
CA ARG A 338 2.19 -15.65 -26.45
C ARG A 338 1.17 -15.97 -27.54
N THR A 339 -0.11 -15.92 -27.21
CA THR A 339 -1.21 -16.20 -28.14
C THR A 339 -1.67 -14.98 -28.94
N ILE A 340 -1.26 -13.77 -28.53
CA ILE A 340 -1.43 -12.51 -29.24
C ILE A 340 -0.21 -12.28 -30.13
#